data_AF-A0A6C1U5S5-F1
#
_entry.id   AF-A0A6C1U5S5-F1
#
_cell.length_a   1.000
_cell.length_b   1.000
_cell.length_c   1.000
_cell.angle_alpha   90.00
_cell.angle_beta   90.00
_cell.angle_gamma   90.00
#
_symmetry.space_group_name_H-M   'P 1'
#
loop_
_entity.id
_entity.type
_entity.pdbx_description
1 polymer ?
#
loop_
_entity_poly.entity_id
_entity_poly.type
_entity_poly.pdbx_seq_one_letter_code
_entity_poly.pdbx_strand_id
1 'polypeptide(L)'
;MALSKFLDPKNDIAFRRIFGTEKNKDILIHFLNDILNFTGKNAIQDIEFLSTIQDPEIASKKQSIVDVLCRDSTGVQWIIEMQVAKTKGFEKRAQYYAAKAYSRQADKGDQYHDLKEIIFIAIADCILFPDKSEYRSKHTIRDEDTNEHDLKDFYFVFIELPKFPKTKEDQLSNIVEKWVYFFKYADETGEEELERIIGSDVIIKKAYEELNRFNWSEKEFIAYEQEVKRIRDEQAALAQKLDDAKKEGKIEGKIEGKIEGKIEGKIEGKIEVAKAMLTNNVDISTIVKCTGLSVDEVQELIQVEEK
;
A
#
# COMPACT_ATOMS: atom_id res chain seq x y z
N MET A 1 1.49 -0.27 28.07
CA MET A 1 0.33 -0.98 27.48
C MET A 1 0.37 -2.39 28.01
N ALA A 2 -0.70 -2.83 28.68
CA ALA A 2 -0.86 -4.26 28.96
C ALA A 2 -0.78 -5.01 27.62
N LEU A 3 0.07 -6.04 27.54
CA LEU A 3 0.14 -6.90 26.36
C LEU A 3 -1.24 -7.52 26.17
N SER A 4 -1.86 -7.27 25.02
CA SER A 4 -3.11 -7.92 24.66
C SER A 4 -2.92 -9.44 24.58
N LYS A 5 -4.01 -10.18 24.78
CA LYS A 5 -4.00 -11.65 24.76
C LYS A 5 -3.64 -12.19 23.37
N PHE A 6 -4.08 -11.50 22.32
CA PHE A 6 -3.90 -11.89 20.94
C PHE A 6 -2.82 -11.04 20.27
N LEU A 7 -2.00 -11.68 19.45
CA LEU A 7 -1.00 -11.00 18.62
C LEU A 7 -1.63 -10.39 17.37
N ASP A 8 -0.96 -9.43 16.74
CA ASP A 8 -1.44 -8.77 15.52
C ASP A 8 -1.28 -9.72 14.31
N PRO A 9 -2.39 -10.12 13.64
CA PRO A 9 -2.34 -11.00 12.47
C PRO A 9 -1.71 -10.35 11.24
N LYS A 10 -1.49 -9.03 11.23
CA LYS A 10 -0.80 -8.30 10.16
C LYS A 10 0.73 -8.47 10.24
N ASN A 11 1.25 -8.94 11.36
CA ASN A 11 2.65 -9.30 11.50
C ASN A 11 2.96 -10.53 10.63
N ASP A 12 4.04 -10.49 9.84
CA ASP A 12 4.41 -11.58 8.90
C ASP A 12 4.56 -12.94 9.59
N ILE A 13 5.11 -12.99 10.81
CA ILE A 13 5.27 -14.23 11.57
C ILE A 13 3.91 -14.79 11.99
N ALA A 14 3.00 -13.95 12.47
CA ALA A 14 1.65 -14.36 12.85
C ALA A 14 0.82 -14.78 11.63
N PHE A 15 0.87 -13.98 10.56
CA PHE A 15 0.18 -14.26 9.31
C PHE A 15 0.58 -15.63 8.75
N ARG A 16 1.88 -15.90 8.62
CA ARG A 16 2.39 -17.19 8.11
C ARG A 16 2.05 -18.35 9.03
N ARG A 17 2.07 -18.16 10.35
CA ARG A 17 1.66 -19.21 11.29
C ARG A 17 0.21 -19.63 11.06
N ILE A 18 -0.68 -18.67 10.87
CA ILE A 18 -2.12 -18.91 10.71
C ILE A 18 -2.44 -19.46 9.30
N PHE A 19 -1.92 -18.82 8.25
CA PHE A 19 -2.34 -19.10 6.88
C PHE A 19 -1.33 -19.90 6.06
N GLY A 20 -0.09 -20.04 6.50
CA GLY A 20 1.01 -20.66 5.75
C GLY A 20 1.50 -21.99 6.30
N THR A 21 0.76 -22.64 7.20
CA THR A 21 1.17 -23.92 7.80
C THR A 21 0.19 -25.04 7.53
N GLU A 22 0.70 -26.26 7.29
CA GLU A 22 -0.11 -27.48 7.09
C GLU A 22 -1.08 -27.74 8.25
N LYS A 23 -0.65 -27.47 9.50
CA LYS A 23 -1.49 -27.61 10.70
C LYS A 23 -2.76 -26.75 10.66
N ASN A 24 -2.68 -25.58 10.04
CA ASN A 24 -3.73 -24.57 10.01
C ASN A 24 -4.36 -24.42 8.62
N LYS A 25 -4.19 -25.43 7.76
CA LYS A 25 -4.72 -25.45 6.38
C LYS A 25 -6.24 -25.20 6.31
N ASP A 26 -6.99 -25.73 7.27
CA ASP A 26 -8.43 -25.52 7.41
C ASP A 26 -8.81 -24.04 7.60
N ILE A 27 -7.98 -23.26 8.30
CA ILE A 27 -8.18 -21.82 8.49
C ILE A 27 -8.07 -21.10 7.14
N LEU A 28 -7.04 -21.41 6.34
CA LEU A 28 -6.87 -20.82 5.02
C LEU A 28 -8.01 -21.22 4.08
N ILE A 29 -8.39 -22.50 4.02
CA ILE A 29 -9.50 -22.97 3.18
C ILE A 29 -10.80 -22.24 3.53
N HIS A 30 -11.10 -22.10 4.82
CA HIS A 30 -12.30 -21.39 5.27
C HIS A 30 -12.26 -19.91 4.86
N PHE A 31 -11.12 -19.24 5.07
CA PHE A 31 -10.91 -17.86 4.64
C PHE A 31 -11.12 -17.68 3.12
N LEU A 32 -10.51 -18.53 2.29
CA LEU A 32 -10.62 -18.44 0.84
C LEU A 32 -12.07 -18.66 0.36
N ASN A 33 -12.74 -19.66 0.91
CA ASN A 33 -14.14 -19.94 0.61
C ASN A 33 -15.05 -18.76 0.97
N ASP A 34 -14.84 -18.15 2.14
CA ASP A 34 -15.65 -17.02 2.60
C ASP A 34 -15.43 -15.76 1.77
N ILE A 35 -14.17 -15.37 1.54
CA ILE A 35 -13.85 -14.11 0.84
C ILE A 35 -14.45 -14.07 -0.57
N LEU A 36 -14.50 -15.22 -1.25
CA LEU A 36 -15.08 -15.36 -2.59
C LEU A 36 -16.51 -15.91 -2.63
N ASN A 37 -17.11 -16.20 -1.47
CA ASN A 37 -18.42 -16.85 -1.35
C ASN A 37 -18.51 -18.19 -2.10
N PHE A 38 -17.44 -18.99 -2.07
CA PHE A 38 -17.45 -20.34 -2.63
C PHE A 38 -18.19 -21.28 -1.68
N THR A 39 -19.27 -21.87 -2.18
CA THR A 39 -20.17 -22.74 -1.40
C THR A 39 -20.54 -23.99 -2.19
N GLY A 40 -20.98 -25.03 -1.47
CA GLY A 40 -21.43 -26.28 -2.10
C GLY A 40 -20.36 -26.92 -2.96
N LYS A 41 -20.67 -27.19 -4.23
CA LYS A 41 -19.76 -27.87 -5.17
C LYS A 41 -18.54 -27.05 -5.57
N ASN A 42 -18.59 -25.73 -5.39
CA ASN A 42 -17.50 -24.82 -5.76
C ASN A 42 -16.59 -24.53 -4.55
N ALA A 43 -16.91 -25.04 -3.37
CA ALA A 43 -16.09 -24.84 -2.18
C ALA A 43 -14.77 -25.60 -2.31
N ILE A 44 -13.68 -24.91 -2.01
CA ILE A 44 -12.35 -25.49 -1.87
C ILE A 44 -12.41 -26.53 -0.75
N GLN A 45 -12.01 -27.75 -1.07
CA GLN A 45 -12.00 -28.87 -0.12
C GLN A 45 -10.63 -29.11 0.49
N ASP A 46 -9.58 -28.86 -0.30
CA ASP A 46 -8.19 -29.05 0.09
C ASP A 46 -7.28 -28.11 -0.70
N ILE A 47 -6.09 -27.87 -0.15
CA ILE A 47 -5.03 -27.12 -0.81
C ILE A 47 -3.67 -27.79 -0.59
N GLU A 48 -2.75 -27.55 -1.51
CA GLU A 48 -1.33 -27.86 -1.40
C GLU A 48 -0.54 -26.56 -1.32
N PHE A 49 0.28 -26.37 -0.28
CA PHE A 49 1.18 -25.23 -0.20
C PHE A 49 2.33 -25.39 -1.19
N LEU A 50 2.57 -24.36 -1.99
CA LEU A 50 3.68 -24.31 -2.94
C LEU A 50 4.82 -23.43 -2.38
N SER A 51 6.01 -23.53 -2.98
CA SER A 51 7.13 -22.66 -2.62
C SER A 51 6.77 -21.19 -2.83
N THR A 52 6.87 -20.39 -1.76
CA THR A 52 6.67 -18.94 -1.80
C THR A 52 7.81 -18.20 -2.49
N ILE A 53 9.00 -18.81 -2.53
CA ILE A 53 10.09 -18.34 -3.39
C ILE A 53 9.72 -18.75 -4.79
N GLN A 54 9.23 -17.77 -5.54
CA GLN A 54 8.95 -17.98 -6.93
C GLN A 54 10.28 -18.24 -7.65
N ASP A 55 11.34 -17.45 -7.43
CA ASP A 55 12.59 -17.55 -8.20
C ASP A 55 13.83 -17.79 -7.35
N PRO A 56 14.33 -19.03 -7.27
CA PRO A 56 15.53 -19.35 -6.50
C PRO A 56 16.80 -18.71 -7.07
N GLU A 57 16.93 -18.59 -8.40
CA GLU A 57 18.12 -18.02 -9.05
C GLU A 57 18.23 -16.50 -8.85
N ILE A 58 17.09 -15.83 -8.64
CA ILE A 58 17.01 -14.38 -8.34
C ILE A 58 16.79 -14.12 -6.82
N ALA A 59 16.82 -15.15 -5.96
CA ALA A 59 16.54 -15.04 -4.52
C ALA A 59 17.40 -14.00 -3.79
N SER A 60 18.62 -13.75 -4.28
CA SER A 60 19.53 -12.70 -3.79
C SER A 60 18.93 -11.27 -3.85
N LYS A 61 17.96 -11.01 -4.73
CA LYS A 61 17.43 -9.65 -5.00
C LYS A 61 16.11 -9.32 -4.30
N LYS A 62 15.58 -10.16 -3.39
CA LYS A 62 14.31 -9.93 -2.65
C LYS A 62 13.05 -9.70 -3.52
N GLN A 63 13.08 -9.99 -4.82
CA GLN A 63 12.08 -9.46 -5.76
C GLN A 63 10.87 -10.37 -6.05
N SER A 64 10.76 -11.58 -5.50
CA SER A 64 9.61 -12.47 -5.78
C SER A 64 9.35 -13.50 -4.67
N ILE A 65 9.23 -13.05 -3.43
CA ILE A 65 8.74 -13.89 -2.34
C ILE A 65 7.33 -13.42 -2.04
N VAL A 66 6.38 -14.36 -2.06
CA VAL A 66 4.99 -14.13 -1.67
C VAL A 66 4.75 -14.63 -0.25
N ASP A 67 3.72 -14.16 0.45
CA ASP A 67 3.47 -14.61 1.83
C ASP A 67 2.90 -16.03 1.87
N VAL A 68 1.89 -16.29 1.03
CA VAL A 68 1.30 -17.62 0.85
C VAL A 68 1.05 -17.87 -0.62
N LEU A 69 1.50 -19.03 -1.09
CA LEU A 69 1.14 -19.60 -2.39
C LEU A 69 0.62 -21.00 -2.19
N CYS A 70 -0.58 -21.31 -2.68
CA CYS A 70 -1.12 -22.65 -2.65
C CYS A 70 -1.89 -22.99 -3.93
N ARG A 71 -2.21 -24.27 -4.09
CA ARG A 71 -3.00 -24.81 -5.20
C ARG A 71 -4.18 -25.59 -4.64
N ASP A 72 -5.37 -25.38 -5.17
CA ASP A 72 -6.52 -26.20 -4.78
C ASP A 72 -6.64 -27.50 -5.60
N SER A 73 -7.61 -28.35 -5.23
CA SER A 73 -7.86 -29.63 -5.89
C SER A 73 -8.28 -29.53 -7.37
N THR A 74 -8.66 -28.35 -7.86
CA THR A 74 -9.00 -28.11 -9.27
C THR A 74 -7.81 -27.60 -10.08
N GLY A 75 -6.71 -27.28 -9.40
CA GLY A 75 -5.47 -26.78 -9.98
C GLY A 75 -5.34 -25.26 -9.99
N VAL A 76 -6.37 -24.51 -9.55
CA VAL A 76 -6.29 -23.05 -9.40
C VAL A 76 -5.23 -22.72 -8.35
N GLN A 77 -4.39 -21.74 -8.66
CA GLN A 77 -3.38 -21.27 -7.71
C GLN A 77 -3.82 -19.97 -7.05
N TRP A 78 -3.51 -19.88 -5.76
CA TRP A 78 -3.93 -18.81 -4.89
C TRP A 78 -2.71 -18.13 -4.30
N ILE A 79 -2.62 -16.82 -4.50
CA ILE A 79 -1.61 -15.96 -3.87
C ILE A 79 -2.32 -15.12 -2.82
N ILE A 80 -1.85 -15.20 -1.57
CA ILE A 80 -2.39 -14.39 -0.48
C ILE A 80 -1.25 -13.54 0.09
N GLU A 81 -1.46 -12.22 0.14
CA GLU A 81 -0.47 -11.23 0.54
C GLU A 81 -1.00 -10.35 1.67
N MET A 82 -0.21 -10.18 2.72
CA MET A 82 -0.45 -9.22 3.78
C MET A 82 0.40 -7.97 3.55
N GLN A 83 -0.25 -6.83 3.28
CA GLN A 83 0.42 -5.59 2.93
C GLN A 83 0.20 -4.50 3.98
N VAL A 84 1.13 -4.39 4.94
CA VAL A 84 1.05 -3.36 5.99
C VAL A 84 1.50 -1.98 5.48
N ALA A 85 2.66 -1.90 4.81
CA ALA A 85 3.20 -0.63 4.36
C ALA A 85 2.73 -0.26 2.95
N LYS A 86 2.31 1.00 2.72
CA LYS A 86 2.05 1.47 1.35
C LYS A 86 3.35 1.57 0.57
N THR A 87 3.58 0.63 -0.34
CA THR A 87 4.69 0.66 -1.29
C THR A 87 4.20 1.17 -2.63
N LYS A 88 4.94 2.09 -3.27
CA LYS A 88 4.59 2.56 -4.62
C LYS A 88 4.61 1.37 -5.59
N GLY A 89 3.55 1.21 -6.37
CA GLY A 89 3.48 0.18 -7.40
C GLY A 89 3.08 -1.22 -6.88
N PHE A 90 2.47 -1.33 -5.70
CA PHE A 90 2.01 -2.62 -5.19
C PHE A 90 1.01 -3.29 -6.14
N GLU A 91 0.16 -2.52 -6.81
CA GLU A 91 -0.76 -3.00 -7.84
C GLU A 91 -0.03 -3.67 -9.02
N LYS A 92 1.14 -3.13 -9.41
CA LYS A 92 1.99 -3.73 -10.44
C LYS A 92 2.70 -4.97 -9.93
N ARG A 93 3.09 -4.98 -8.64
CA ARG A 93 3.70 -6.15 -8.00
C ARG A 93 2.73 -7.33 -7.91
N ALA A 94 1.47 -7.06 -7.57
CA ALA A 94 0.40 -8.06 -7.57
C ALA A 94 0.27 -8.73 -8.95
N GLN A 95 0.20 -7.92 -10.01
CA GLN A 95 0.14 -8.43 -11.38
C GLN A 95 1.40 -9.21 -11.76
N TYR A 96 2.59 -8.71 -11.38
CA TYR A 96 3.86 -9.40 -11.62
C TYR A 96 3.91 -10.77 -10.94
N TYR A 97 3.49 -10.87 -9.67
CA TYR A 97 3.45 -12.14 -8.94
C TYR A 97 2.47 -13.13 -9.54
N ALA A 98 1.28 -12.67 -9.93
CA ALA A 98 0.29 -13.50 -10.59
C ALA A 98 0.79 -14.01 -11.95
N ALA A 99 1.31 -13.12 -12.80
CA ALA A 99 1.84 -13.49 -14.12
C ALA A 99 3.02 -14.47 -13.99
N LYS A 100 3.88 -14.28 -12.98
CA LYS A 100 5.00 -15.18 -12.70
C LYS A 100 4.51 -16.56 -12.25
N ALA A 101 3.53 -16.63 -11.35
CA ALA A 101 2.92 -17.90 -10.95
C ALA A 101 2.29 -18.63 -12.16
N TYR A 102 1.52 -17.91 -12.98
CA TYR A 102 0.89 -18.44 -14.19
C TYR A 102 1.93 -19.00 -15.17
N SER A 103 2.99 -18.23 -15.47
CA SER A 103 4.04 -18.65 -16.41
C SER A 103 4.80 -19.90 -15.98
N ARG A 104 4.80 -20.22 -14.67
CA ARG A 104 5.52 -21.37 -14.11
C ARG A 104 4.71 -22.64 -13.99
N GLN A 105 3.43 -22.59 -14.38
CA GLN A 105 2.63 -23.80 -14.40
C GLN A 105 3.03 -24.76 -15.52
N ALA A 106 3.61 -24.24 -16.61
CA ALA A 106 4.00 -25.03 -17.78
C ALA A 106 5.51 -25.33 -17.77
N ASP A 107 5.84 -26.61 -17.91
CA ASP A 107 7.18 -27.10 -18.22
C ASP A 107 7.39 -27.25 -19.73
N LYS A 108 8.64 -27.54 -20.13
CA LYS A 108 9.01 -27.72 -21.54
C LYS A 108 8.27 -28.93 -22.15
N GLY A 109 7.27 -28.66 -22.97
CA GLY A 109 6.48 -29.68 -23.68
C GLY A 109 4.99 -29.69 -23.29
N ASP A 110 4.60 -28.93 -22.27
CA ASP A 110 3.21 -28.80 -21.85
C ASP A 110 2.38 -27.98 -22.84
N GLN A 111 1.08 -28.24 -22.87
CA GLN A 111 0.16 -27.52 -23.74
C GLN A 111 -0.41 -26.31 -23.00
N TYR A 112 -0.43 -25.14 -23.65
CA TYR A 112 -0.89 -23.89 -23.02
C TYR A 112 -2.35 -23.92 -22.56
N HIS A 113 -3.20 -24.80 -23.09
CA HIS A 113 -4.61 -24.89 -22.67
C HIS A 113 -4.79 -25.60 -21.31
N ASP A 114 -3.74 -26.24 -20.78
CA ASP A 114 -3.75 -26.87 -19.46
C ASP A 114 -3.50 -25.87 -18.32
N LEU A 115 -3.12 -24.62 -18.64
CA LEU A 115 -2.90 -23.55 -17.66
C LEU A 115 -4.17 -23.31 -16.83
N LYS A 116 -3.96 -23.05 -15.54
CA LYS A 116 -5.01 -22.84 -14.54
C LYS A 116 -5.04 -21.41 -14.06
N GLU A 117 -6.22 -20.98 -13.65
CA GLU A 117 -6.48 -19.66 -13.09
C GLU A 117 -5.55 -19.33 -11.91
N ILE A 118 -5.18 -18.06 -11.81
CA ILE A 118 -4.54 -17.45 -10.67
C ILE A 118 -5.52 -16.50 -9.98
N ILE A 119 -5.75 -16.76 -8.70
CA ILE A 119 -6.48 -15.86 -7.82
C ILE A 119 -5.50 -15.20 -6.86
N PHE A 120 -5.45 -13.87 -6.92
CA PHE A 120 -4.60 -13.06 -6.05
C PHE A 120 -5.46 -12.31 -5.03
N ILE A 121 -5.18 -12.48 -3.74
CA ILE A 121 -5.87 -11.80 -2.65
C ILE A 121 -4.85 -10.99 -1.85
N ALA A 122 -5.00 -9.67 -1.83
CA ALA A 122 -4.23 -8.81 -0.94
C ALA A 122 -5.10 -8.29 0.20
N ILE A 123 -4.62 -8.45 1.43
CA ILE A 123 -5.14 -7.81 2.64
C ILE A 123 -4.20 -6.65 2.97
N ALA A 124 -4.68 -5.42 2.83
CA ALA A 124 -3.84 -4.23 2.92
C ALA A 124 -4.23 -3.35 4.10
N ASP A 125 -3.27 -3.05 5.00
CA ASP A 125 -3.42 -2.05 6.06
C ASP A 125 -3.05 -0.64 5.58
N CYS A 126 -3.39 -0.34 4.32
CA CYS A 126 -3.17 0.95 3.69
C CYS A 126 -4.17 1.20 2.57
N ILE A 127 -4.30 2.47 2.15
CA ILE A 127 -5.16 2.85 1.01
C ILE A 127 -4.38 2.69 -0.29
N LEU A 128 -4.73 1.67 -1.07
CA LEU A 128 -4.21 1.36 -2.40
C LEU A 128 -4.97 2.13 -3.49
N PHE A 129 -6.30 2.14 -3.43
CA PHE A 129 -7.17 2.76 -4.45
C PHE A 129 -7.91 3.97 -3.86
N PRO A 130 -7.32 5.18 -3.83
CA PRO A 130 -7.90 6.33 -3.12
C PRO A 130 -9.30 6.73 -3.63
N ASP A 131 -9.59 6.47 -4.91
CA ASP A 131 -10.86 6.85 -5.54
C ASP A 131 -12.00 5.83 -5.30
N LYS A 132 -11.73 4.71 -4.61
CA LYS A 132 -12.74 3.69 -4.26
C LYS A 132 -13.14 3.82 -2.79
N SER A 133 -14.43 3.97 -2.50
CA SER A 133 -14.97 4.00 -1.13
C SER A 133 -14.98 2.63 -0.46
N GLU A 134 -15.28 1.58 -1.22
CA GLU A 134 -15.45 0.22 -0.70
C GLU A 134 -14.14 -0.37 -0.19
N TYR A 135 -14.21 -1.09 0.93
CA TYR A 135 -13.06 -1.78 1.52
C TYR A 135 -12.64 -3.02 0.75
N ARG A 136 -13.52 -3.59 -0.09
CA ARG A 136 -13.23 -4.76 -0.92
C ARG A 136 -13.39 -4.39 -2.39
N SER A 137 -12.35 -4.61 -3.18
CA SER A 137 -12.39 -4.43 -4.62
C SER A 137 -12.00 -5.72 -5.35
N LYS A 138 -12.75 -6.04 -6.40
CA LYS A 138 -12.58 -7.21 -7.26
C LYS A 138 -12.25 -6.74 -8.67
N HIS A 139 -11.24 -7.31 -9.31
CA HIS A 139 -10.75 -6.87 -10.61
C HIS A 139 -10.59 -8.07 -11.55
N THR A 140 -11.07 -7.89 -12.78
CA THR A 140 -11.11 -8.86 -13.88
C THR A 140 -10.61 -8.18 -15.15
N ILE A 141 -10.09 -8.93 -16.11
CA ILE A 141 -9.80 -8.41 -17.45
C ILE A 141 -11.10 -8.35 -18.25
N ARG A 142 -11.35 -7.27 -18.99
CA ARG A 142 -12.60 -7.07 -19.72
C ARG A 142 -12.31 -6.61 -21.14
N ASP A 143 -13.14 -7.06 -22.08
CA ASP A 143 -13.20 -6.46 -23.41
C ASP A 143 -13.63 -4.99 -23.30
N GLU A 144 -13.02 -4.10 -24.08
CA GLU A 144 -13.25 -2.66 -23.99
C GLU A 144 -14.61 -2.24 -24.55
N ASP A 145 -15.08 -2.91 -25.61
CA ASP A 145 -16.31 -2.55 -26.31
C ASP A 145 -17.54 -3.24 -25.71
N THR A 146 -17.41 -4.53 -25.35
CA THR A 146 -18.52 -5.37 -24.87
C THR A 146 -18.57 -5.52 -23.36
N ASN A 147 -17.47 -5.22 -22.66
CA ASN A 147 -17.30 -5.48 -21.22
C ASN A 147 -17.44 -6.99 -20.85
N GLU A 148 -17.25 -7.88 -21.83
CA GLU A 148 -17.19 -9.33 -21.63
C GLU A 148 -15.90 -9.74 -20.93
N HIS A 149 -15.92 -10.91 -20.28
CA HIS A 149 -14.80 -11.44 -19.48
C HIS A 149 -14.29 -12.75 -20.09
N ASP A 150 -13.66 -12.66 -21.25
CA ASP A 150 -13.16 -13.83 -21.99
C ASP A 150 -11.82 -14.33 -21.45
N LEU A 151 -10.97 -13.41 -20.99
CA LEU A 151 -9.67 -13.69 -20.39
C LEU A 151 -9.83 -13.90 -18.86
N LYS A 152 -10.12 -15.15 -18.47
CA LYS A 152 -10.60 -15.50 -17.12
C LYS A 152 -9.52 -15.90 -16.12
N ASP A 153 -8.30 -16.17 -16.58
CA ASP A 153 -7.27 -16.83 -15.76
C ASP A 153 -6.62 -15.92 -14.71
N PHE A 154 -6.98 -14.64 -14.65
CA PHE A 154 -6.45 -13.70 -13.67
C PHE A 154 -7.58 -12.99 -12.93
N TYR A 155 -7.64 -13.23 -11.62
CA TYR A 155 -8.62 -12.59 -10.76
C TYR A 155 -7.96 -11.99 -9.52
N PHE A 156 -8.19 -10.69 -9.28
CA PHE A 156 -7.56 -9.97 -8.17
C PHE A 156 -8.59 -9.45 -7.19
N VAL A 157 -8.36 -9.69 -5.90
CA VAL A 157 -9.14 -9.14 -4.80
C VAL A 157 -8.24 -8.35 -3.88
N PHE A 158 -8.62 -7.11 -3.59
CA PHE A 158 -7.96 -6.27 -2.60
C PHE A 158 -8.92 -5.93 -1.48
N ILE A 159 -8.52 -6.19 -0.25
CA ILE A 159 -9.23 -5.87 0.99
C ILE A 159 -8.42 -4.78 1.71
N GLU A 160 -8.87 -3.54 1.66
CA GLU A 160 -8.22 -2.38 2.29
C GLU A 160 -8.80 -2.14 3.69
N LEU A 161 -8.11 -2.62 4.72
CA LEU A 161 -8.53 -2.53 6.12
C LEU A 161 -8.87 -1.11 6.58
N PRO A 162 -8.15 -0.04 6.19
CA PRO A 162 -8.48 1.33 6.59
C PRO A 162 -9.86 1.79 6.14
N LYS A 163 -10.40 1.22 5.06
CA LYS A 163 -11.73 1.54 4.53
C LYS A 163 -12.85 0.72 5.17
N PHE A 164 -12.51 -0.29 5.97
CA PHE A 164 -13.52 -1.10 6.64
C PHE A 164 -14.28 -0.24 7.68
N PRO A 165 -15.61 -0.05 7.53
CA PRO A 165 -16.35 0.96 8.29
C PRO A 165 -16.75 0.50 9.68
N LYS A 166 -16.68 -0.80 9.97
CA LYS A 166 -17.15 -1.38 11.23
C LYS A 166 -16.02 -1.37 12.25
N THR A 167 -16.33 -0.94 13.46
CA THR A 167 -15.38 -0.77 14.57
C THR A 167 -15.75 -1.58 15.80
N LYS A 168 -16.91 -2.24 15.77
CA LYS A 168 -17.40 -3.12 16.84
C LYS A 168 -17.94 -4.42 16.26
N GLU A 169 -17.88 -5.47 17.07
CA GLU A 169 -18.31 -6.83 16.77
C GLU A 169 -19.81 -6.95 16.47
N ASP A 170 -20.65 -6.15 17.12
CA ASP A 170 -22.12 -6.18 16.96
C ASP A 170 -22.59 -5.60 15.62
N GLN A 171 -21.70 -4.90 14.91
CA GLN A 171 -21.98 -4.36 13.58
C GLN A 171 -21.78 -5.41 12.48
N LEU A 172 -21.10 -6.53 12.77
CA LEU A 172 -20.73 -7.55 11.78
C LEU A 172 -21.97 -8.30 11.30
N SER A 173 -22.13 -8.38 9.99
CA SER A 173 -23.35 -8.91 9.33
C SER A 173 -23.12 -10.22 8.59
N ASN A 174 -21.86 -10.54 8.27
CA ASN A 174 -21.51 -11.74 7.52
C ASN A 174 -20.07 -12.20 7.83
N ILE A 175 -19.74 -13.40 7.38
CA ILE A 175 -18.46 -14.06 7.67
C ILE A 175 -17.24 -13.33 7.08
N VAL A 176 -17.39 -12.71 5.91
CA VAL A 176 -16.33 -11.90 5.29
C VAL A 176 -15.95 -10.74 6.20
N GLU A 177 -16.94 -10.06 6.77
CA GLU A 177 -16.69 -8.96 7.69
C GLU A 177 -16.06 -9.43 8.99
N LYS A 178 -16.37 -10.64 9.47
CA LYS A 178 -15.65 -11.22 10.62
C LYS A 178 -14.18 -11.45 10.30
N TRP A 179 -13.83 -11.90 9.09
CA TRP A 179 -12.43 -11.99 8.66
C TRP A 179 -11.75 -10.63 8.56
N VAL A 180 -12.42 -9.63 7.97
CA VAL A 180 -11.86 -8.27 7.89
C VAL A 180 -11.68 -7.67 9.30
N TYR A 181 -12.63 -7.92 10.20
CA TYR A 181 -12.54 -7.53 11.60
C TYR A 181 -11.37 -8.21 12.31
N PHE A 182 -11.20 -9.53 12.13
CA PHE A 182 -10.06 -10.28 12.64
C PHE A 182 -8.73 -9.66 12.22
N PHE A 183 -8.52 -9.39 10.93
CA PHE A 183 -7.28 -8.76 10.47
C PHE A 183 -7.05 -7.35 11.02
N LYS A 184 -8.11 -6.61 11.33
CA LYS A 184 -8.03 -5.22 11.75
C LYS A 184 -7.91 -5.04 13.27
N TYR A 185 -8.55 -5.91 14.05
CA TYR A 185 -8.79 -5.70 15.48
C TYR A 185 -8.48 -6.92 16.35
N ALA A 186 -7.93 -8.03 15.83
CA ALA A 186 -7.71 -9.22 16.65
C ALA A 186 -6.84 -8.97 17.89
N ASP A 187 -5.78 -8.16 17.77
CA ASP A 187 -4.89 -7.78 18.87
C ASP A 187 -5.51 -6.78 19.86
N GLU A 188 -6.64 -6.18 19.52
CA GLU A 188 -7.44 -5.31 20.40
C GLU A 188 -8.65 -6.03 21.00
N THR A 189 -8.96 -7.23 20.50
CA THR A 189 -10.19 -7.98 20.86
C THR A 189 -10.13 -8.50 22.30
N GLY A 190 -11.17 -8.18 23.08
CA GLY A 190 -11.37 -8.71 24.44
C GLY A 190 -11.99 -10.12 24.48
N GLU A 191 -12.01 -10.77 25.64
CA GLU A 191 -12.60 -12.13 25.77
C GLU A 191 -14.12 -12.14 25.53
N GLU A 192 -14.87 -11.21 26.13
CA GLU A 192 -16.33 -11.10 25.95
C GLU A 192 -16.73 -10.71 24.52
N GLU A 193 -15.87 -9.96 23.84
CA GLU A 193 -16.03 -9.58 22.45
C GLU A 193 -15.79 -10.78 21.53
N LEU A 194 -14.74 -11.55 21.80
CA LEU A 194 -14.40 -12.75 21.05
C LEU A 194 -15.55 -13.76 21.04
N GLU A 195 -16.21 -14.00 22.18
CA GLU A 195 -17.37 -14.91 22.24
C GLU A 195 -18.50 -14.47 21.29
N ARG A 196 -18.73 -13.16 21.16
CA ARG A 196 -19.73 -12.58 20.26
C ARG A 196 -19.30 -12.62 18.79
N ILE A 197 -18.01 -12.42 18.50
CA ILE A 197 -17.44 -12.55 17.14
C ILE A 197 -17.55 -14.00 16.65
N ILE A 198 -17.10 -14.96 17.48
CA ILE A 198 -17.11 -16.38 17.14
C ILE A 198 -18.55 -16.83 16.90
N GLY A 199 -19.46 -16.59 17.85
CA GLY A 199 -20.78 -17.20 17.81
C GLY A 199 -20.68 -18.73 17.71
N SER A 200 -21.07 -19.31 16.56
CA SER A 200 -20.93 -20.74 16.26
C SER A 200 -19.73 -21.09 15.36
N ASP A 201 -18.97 -20.10 14.88
CA ASP A 201 -17.92 -20.28 13.87
C ASP A 201 -16.60 -20.80 14.49
N VAL A 202 -16.48 -22.13 14.55
CA VAL A 202 -15.32 -22.82 15.15
C VAL A 202 -13.98 -22.49 14.48
N ILE A 203 -13.97 -22.13 13.18
CA ILE A 203 -12.72 -21.82 12.47
C ILE A 203 -12.18 -20.44 12.82
N ILE A 204 -13.06 -19.43 12.99
CA ILE A 204 -12.63 -18.11 13.46
C ILE A 204 -12.07 -18.22 14.87
N LYS A 205 -12.70 -19.02 15.74
CA LYS A 205 -12.15 -19.33 17.06
C LYS A 205 -10.73 -19.90 16.96
N LYS A 206 -10.50 -20.88 16.09
CA LYS A 206 -9.18 -21.47 15.86
C LYS A 206 -8.16 -20.42 15.41
N ALA A 207 -8.55 -19.49 14.54
CA ALA A 207 -7.69 -18.39 14.09
C ALA A 207 -7.26 -17.48 15.26
N TYR A 208 -8.18 -17.11 16.15
CA TYR A 208 -7.86 -16.36 17.38
C TYR A 208 -6.99 -17.17 18.34
N GLU A 209 -7.22 -18.48 18.49
CA GLU A 209 -6.39 -19.34 19.34
C GLU A 209 -4.94 -19.44 18.84
N GLU A 210 -4.71 -19.41 17.53
CA GLU A 210 -3.36 -19.34 16.96
C GLU A 210 -2.68 -17.97 17.19
N LEU A 211 -3.45 -16.89 17.42
CA LEU A 211 -2.92 -15.60 17.87
C LEU A 211 -2.73 -15.50 19.38
N ASN A 212 -3.30 -16.42 20.16
CA ASN A 212 -3.20 -16.37 21.61
C ASN A 212 -1.73 -16.55 22.01
N ARG A 213 -1.13 -15.49 22.57
CA ARG A 213 0.30 -15.45 22.87
C ARG A 213 0.77 -16.53 23.85
N PHE A 214 -0.13 -17.08 24.66
CA PHE A 214 0.18 -18.18 25.58
C PHE A 214 0.38 -19.52 24.86
N ASN A 215 -0.04 -19.63 23.60
CA ASN A 215 0.18 -20.80 22.74
C ASN A 215 1.48 -20.72 21.91
N TRP A 216 2.29 -19.68 22.13
CA TRP A 216 3.54 -19.46 21.41
C TRP A 216 4.72 -19.88 22.27
N SER A 217 5.66 -20.62 21.67
CA SER A 217 6.94 -20.87 22.31
C SER A 217 7.74 -19.56 22.45
N GLU A 218 8.65 -19.52 23.41
CA GLU A 218 9.53 -18.36 23.62
C GLU A 218 10.28 -17.96 22.33
N LYS A 219 10.76 -18.95 21.58
CA LYS A 219 11.44 -18.72 20.30
C LYS A 219 10.53 -18.07 19.26
N GLU A 220 9.30 -18.54 19.10
CA GLU A 220 8.34 -17.97 18.15
C GLU A 220 7.93 -16.56 18.57
N PHE A 221 7.70 -16.35 19.87
CA PHE A 221 7.34 -15.05 20.41
C PHE A 221 8.47 -14.02 20.24
N ILE A 222 9.73 -14.42 20.47
CA ILE A 222 10.89 -13.56 20.19
C ILE A 222 10.96 -13.20 18.70
N ALA A 223 10.71 -14.15 17.79
CA ALA A 223 10.70 -13.87 16.35
C ALA A 223 9.61 -12.85 15.99
N TYR A 224 8.42 -12.99 16.56
CA TYR A 224 7.34 -12.00 16.43
C TYR A 224 7.75 -10.62 16.96
N GLU A 225 8.33 -10.53 18.16
CA GLU A 225 8.77 -9.25 18.74
C GLU A 225 9.89 -8.59 17.95
N GLN A 226 10.81 -9.37 17.40
CA GLN A 226 11.86 -8.86 16.49
C GLN A 226 11.25 -8.24 15.24
N GLU A 227 10.20 -8.85 14.69
CA GLU A 227 9.51 -8.33 13.52
C GLU A 227 8.73 -7.03 13.85
N VAL A 228 8.05 -6.99 15.00
CA VAL A 228 7.43 -5.75 15.52
C VAL A 228 8.47 -4.64 15.68
N LYS A 229 9.65 -4.97 16.24
CA LYS A 229 10.75 -4.02 16.38
C LYS A 229 11.26 -3.54 15.02
N ARG A 230 11.46 -4.45 14.07
CA ARG A 230 11.90 -4.10 12.70
C ARG A 230 10.95 -3.10 12.05
N ILE A 231 9.65 -3.35 12.12
CA ILE A 231 8.62 -2.45 11.57
C ILE A 231 8.66 -1.07 12.25
N ARG A 232 8.81 -1.02 13.59
CA ARG A 232 8.93 0.24 14.34
C ARG A 232 10.20 1.01 13.98
N ASP A 233 11.33 0.32 13.85
CA ASP A 233 12.60 0.92 13.46
C ASP A 233 12.52 1.49 12.03
N GLU A 234 11.86 0.78 11.10
CA GLU A 234 11.59 1.26 9.74
C GLU A 234 10.69 2.50 9.71
N GLN A 235 9.62 2.51 10.51
CA GLN A 235 8.73 3.66 10.65
C GLN A 235 9.47 4.88 11.24
N ALA A 236 10.27 4.68 12.27
CA ALA A 236 11.09 5.74 12.87
C ALA A 236 12.12 6.30 11.87
N ALA A 237 12.79 5.43 11.12
CA ALA A 237 13.73 5.84 10.07
C ALA A 237 13.03 6.62 8.95
N LEU A 238 11.82 6.22 8.55
CA LEU A 238 11.05 6.95 7.55
C LEU A 238 10.59 8.32 8.07
N ALA A 239 10.13 8.40 9.31
CA ALA A 239 9.74 9.66 9.94
C ALA A 239 10.92 10.63 10.02
N GLN A 240 12.10 10.17 10.44
CA GLN A 240 13.32 10.96 10.46
C GLN A 240 13.69 11.48 9.06
N LYS A 241 13.63 10.62 8.04
CA LYS A 241 13.88 11.04 6.64
C LYS A 241 12.92 12.12 6.16
N LEU A 242 11.64 12.03 6.53
CA LEU A 242 10.64 13.05 6.18
C LEU A 242 10.90 14.36 6.91
N ASP A 243 11.31 14.33 8.17
CA ASP A 243 11.65 15.52 8.94
C ASP A 243 12.91 16.21 8.39
N ASP A 244 13.92 15.44 8.00
CA ASP A 244 15.14 15.98 7.39
C ASP A 244 14.84 16.57 6.00
N ALA A 245 14.05 15.89 5.16
CA ALA A 245 13.60 16.42 3.87
C ALA A 245 12.79 17.72 4.02
N LYS A 246 11.93 17.85 5.05
CA LYS A 246 11.21 19.09 5.35
C LYS A 246 12.14 20.22 5.79
N LYS A 247 13.17 19.91 6.58
CA LYS A 247 14.18 20.90 7.00
C LYS A 247 14.99 21.40 5.81
N GLU A 248 15.46 20.48 4.95
CA GLU A 248 16.19 20.81 3.72
C GLU A 248 15.33 21.69 2.80
N GLY A 249 14.11 21.28 2.50
CA GLY A 249 13.20 22.08 1.66
C GLY A 249 12.88 23.47 2.24
N LYS A 250 12.82 23.60 3.58
CA LYS A 250 12.65 24.92 4.23
C LYS A 250 13.90 25.78 4.12
N ILE A 251 15.09 25.19 4.17
CA ILE A 251 16.37 25.90 4.00
C ILE A 251 16.49 26.37 2.55
N GLU A 252 16.26 25.47 1.59
CA GLU A 252 16.29 25.77 0.16
C GLU A 252 15.31 26.89 -0.19
N GLY A 253 14.04 26.77 0.20
CA GLY A 253 13.04 27.81 -0.06
C GLY A 253 13.37 29.16 0.60
N LYS A 254 14.04 29.17 1.75
CA LYS A 254 14.51 30.41 2.38
C LYS A 254 15.68 31.04 1.63
N ILE A 255 16.57 30.23 1.07
CA ILE A 255 17.71 30.71 0.26
C ILE A 255 17.19 31.26 -1.06
N GLU A 256 16.36 30.50 -1.77
CA GLU A 256 15.75 30.89 -3.04
C GLU A 256 14.95 32.19 -2.87
N GLY A 257 14.01 32.25 -1.92
CA GLY A 257 13.21 33.46 -1.69
C GLY A 257 14.06 34.68 -1.27
N LYS A 258 15.20 34.49 -0.60
CA LYS A 258 16.12 35.58 -0.28
C LYS A 258 16.89 36.07 -1.52
N ILE A 259 17.24 35.16 -2.44
CA ILE A 259 17.91 35.51 -3.70
C ILE A 259 16.93 36.25 -4.60
N GLU A 260 15.74 35.69 -4.82
CA GLU A 260 14.68 36.29 -5.62
C GLU A 260 14.30 37.67 -5.10
N GLY A 261 13.95 37.80 -3.82
CA GLY A 261 13.59 39.10 -3.25
C GLY A 261 14.72 40.14 -3.29
N LYS A 262 15.99 39.71 -3.27
CA LYS A 262 17.14 40.63 -3.44
C LYS A 262 17.31 41.07 -4.89
N ILE A 263 17.00 40.21 -5.86
CA ILE A 263 17.05 40.55 -7.29
C ILE A 263 15.88 41.48 -7.61
N GLU A 264 14.66 41.11 -7.23
CA GLU A 264 13.46 41.93 -7.42
C GLU A 264 13.61 43.31 -6.78
N GLY A 265 13.96 43.39 -5.50
CA GLY A 265 14.14 44.68 -4.82
C GLY A 265 15.26 45.55 -5.43
N LYS A 266 16.29 44.95 -6.05
CA LYS A 266 17.30 45.71 -6.79
C LYS A 266 16.76 46.27 -8.11
N ILE A 267 15.92 45.51 -8.81
CA ILE A 267 15.30 45.94 -10.06
C ILE A 267 14.26 47.03 -9.76
N GLU A 268 13.39 46.81 -8.79
CA GLU A 268 12.39 47.79 -8.34
C GLU A 268 13.06 49.10 -7.90
N GLY A 269 14.10 49.03 -7.07
CA GLY A 269 14.83 50.23 -6.64
C GLY A 269 15.49 51.00 -7.79
N LYS A 270 16.00 50.32 -8.83
CA LYS A 270 16.51 50.98 -10.05
C LYS A 270 15.39 51.70 -10.80
N ILE A 271 14.22 51.07 -10.92
CA ILE A 271 13.04 51.62 -11.60
C ILE A 271 12.50 52.84 -10.83
N GLU A 272 12.38 52.76 -9.50
CA GLU A 272 11.93 53.87 -8.66
C GLU A 272 12.84 55.10 -8.79
N VAL A 273 14.16 54.89 -8.74
CA VAL A 273 15.14 55.97 -8.94
C VAL A 273 15.04 56.56 -10.35
N ALA A 274 14.89 55.71 -11.38
CA ALA A 274 14.73 56.18 -12.76
C ALA A 274 13.48 57.06 -12.91
N LYS A 275 12.32 56.62 -12.37
CA LYS A 275 11.07 57.40 -12.37
C LYS A 275 11.24 58.74 -11.65
N ALA A 276 11.83 58.74 -10.45
CA ALA A 276 12.07 59.97 -9.70
C ALA A 276 12.97 60.95 -10.45
N MET A 277 13.99 60.46 -11.17
CA MET A 277 14.86 61.29 -12.00
C MET A 277 14.13 61.84 -13.24
N LEU A 278 13.28 61.04 -13.89
CA LEU A 278 12.43 61.47 -15.01
C LEU A 278 11.49 62.61 -14.60
N THR A 279 10.82 62.49 -13.45
CA THR A 279 9.94 63.54 -12.90
C THR A 279 10.68 64.86 -12.65
N ASN A 280 12.00 64.80 -12.37
CA ASN A 280 12.85 65.98 -12.17
C ASN A 280 13.53 66.48 -13.46
N ASN A 281 13.12 65.99 -14.65
CA ASN A 281 13.67 66.35 -15.96
C ASN A 281 15.18 66.09 -16.09
N VAL A 282 15.71 65.07 -15.41
CA VAL A 282 17.08 64.61 -15.62
C VAL A 282 17.18 63.95 -16.99
N ASP A 283 18.26 64.19 -17.73
CA ASP A 283 18.43 63.64 -19.07
C ASP A 283 18.61 62.11 -19.05
N ILE A 284 18.10 61.44 -20.09
CA ILE A 284 18.12 59.97 -20.23
C ILE A 284 19.54 59.41 -20.12
N SER A 285 20.56 60.12 -20.64
CA SER A 285 21.94 59.64 -20.61
C SER A 285 22.51 59.59 -19.19
N THR A 286 22.11 60.53 -18.33
CA THR A 286 22.44 60.56 -16.90
C THR A 286 21.67 59.49 -16.13
N ILE A 287 20.39 59.27 -16.44
CA ILE A 287 19.56 58.22 -15.80
C ILE A 287 20.13 56.83 -16.05
N VAL A 288 20.49 56.52 -17.31
CA VAL A 288 21.14 55.26 -17.69
C VAL A 288 22.45 55.05 -16.93
N LYS A 289 23.29 56.08 -16.80
CA LYS A 289 24.54 56.00 -16.03
C LYS A 289 24.32 55.77 -14.54
N CYS A 290 23.30 56.40 -13.95
CA CYS A 290 23.04 56.32 -12.50
C CYS A 290 22.33 55.03 -12.08
N THR A 291 21.42 54.51 -12.91
CA THR A 291 20.60 53.33 -12.58
C THR A 291 21.14 52.04 -13.19
N GLY A 292 21.93 52.15 -14.27
CA GLY A 292 22.41 51.01 -15.04
C GLY A 292 21.29 50.23 -15.73
N LEU A 293 20.15 50.89 -16.00
CA LEU A 293 19.13 50.42 -16.94
C LEU A 293 19.55 50.76 -18.37
N SER A 294 19.06 50.01 -19.35
CA SER A 294 19.24 50.28 -20.77
C SER A 294 18.41 51.50 -21.23
N VAL A 295 18.77 52.08 -22.37
CA VAL A 295 18.02 53.21 -22.95
C VAL A 295 16.57 52.82 -23.23
N ASP A 296 16.35 51.59 -23.74
CA ASP A 296 15.02 51.07 -24.06
C ASP A 296 14.17 50.92 -22.78
N GLU A 297 14.72 50.35 -21.71
CA GLU A 297 14.03 50.23 -20.41
C GLU A 297 13.64 51.60 -19.84
N VAL A 298 14.49 52.62 -19.97
CA VAL A 298 14.17 53.98 -19.51
C VAL A 298 13.10 54.64 -20.40
N GLN A 299 13.10 54.39 -21.71
CA GLN A 299 12.08 54.90 -22.63
C GLN A 299 10.71 54.25 -22.44
N GLU A 300 10.67 52.96 -22.12
CA GLU A 300 9.43 52.26 -21.77
C GLU A 300 8.77 52.86 -20.52
N LEU A 301 9.56 53.27 -19.52
CA LEU A 301 9.03 53.95 -18.32
C LEU A 301 8.33 55.27 -18.63
N ILE A 302 8.77 56.00 -19.66
CA ILE A 302 8.15 57.26 -20.11
C ILE A 302 6.81 57.00 -20.80
N GLN A 303 6.72 55.97 -21.64
CA GLN A 303 5.49 55.63 -22.38
C GLN A 303 4.34 55.16 -21.48
N VAL A 304 4.66 54.63 -20.29
CA VAL A 304 3.67 54.15 -19.32
C VAL A 304 3.06 55.29 -18.50
N GLU A 305 3.74 56.43 -18.34
CA GLU A 305 3.22 57.61 -17.62
C GLU A 305 2.38 58.55 -18.50
N GLU A 306 2.47 58.46 -19.84
CA GLU A 306 1.68 59.26 -20.79
C GLU A 306 0.29 58.67 -21.16
N LYS A 307 -0.07 57.52 -20.57
CA LYS A 307 -1.40 56.86 -20.71
C LYS A 307 -2.25 57.04 -19.47
#